data_AF-A0A1D1W5F3-F1
#
_entry.id   AF-A0A1D1W5F3-F1
#
_cell.length_a   1.000
_cell.length_b   1.000
_cell.length_c   1.000
_cell.angle_alpha   90.00
_cell.angle_beta   90.00
_cell.angle_gamma   90.00
#
_symmetry.space_group_name_H-M   'P 1'
#
loop_
_entity.id
_entity.type
_entity.pdbx_description
1 polymer ?
#
loop_
_entity_poly.entity_id
_entity_poly.type
_entity_poly.pdbx_seq_one_letter_code
_entity_poly.pdbx_strand_id
1 'polypeptide(L)'
;MLEYGLDAVNCLALIGDGASVNHNAFKQHLEKQIPNAKFVVCMAHSWNNVHGELIKNLPLLVKFLARVQKLFCHSGARKQQFKDFVMARGLHFTSPVFYCKTRWSTYLRSIRYWVKYIDEIEAFVEQLKVSGKVAKCLQYVREMFSNMDEKYKLLFHLRAIDHIGDRLEAELTKCENNSLPFAPYVLKATARIFSTFEGLLLDNELDPHTPAEGRTNGWTRKLWYTESKT
;
A
#
# COMPACT_ATOMS: atom_id res chain seq x y z
N MET A 1 17.25 -35.59 -14.28
CA MET A 1 17.18 -35.58 -12.81
C MET A 1 17.44 -34.15 -12.39
N LEU A 2 16.49 -33.46 -11.74
CA LEU A 2 16.74 -32.13 -11.20
C LEU A 2 17.86 -32.25 -10.15
N GLU A 3 18.70 -31.22 -10.03
CA GLU A 3 19.92 -31.17 -9.22
C GLU A 3 19.71 -31.59 -7.74
N TYR A 4 18.47 -31.57 -7.27
CA TYR A 4 18.07 -31.87 -5.89
C TYR A 4 17.38 -33.24 -5.69
N GLY A 5 17.32 -34.10 -6.71
CA GLY A 5 16.66 -35.41 -6.60
C GLY A 5 15.15 -35.34 -6.31
N LEU A 6 14.54 -34.16 -6.50
CA LEU A 6 13.12 -33.95 -6.31
C LEU A 6 12.33 -34.61 -7.43
N ASP A 7 11.44 -35.53 -7.06
CA ASP A 7 10.48 -36.10 -7.98
C ASP A 7 9.44 -35.04 -8.34
N ALA A 8 9.68 -34.38 -9.48
CA ALA A 8 8.87 -33.28 -9.97
C ALA A 8 7.40 -33.67 -10.18
N VAL A 9 7.10 -34.97 -10.29
CA VAL A 9 5.74 -35.52 -10.47
C VAL A 9 4.81 -35.14 -9.30
N ASN A 10 5.37 -34.88 -8.12
CA ASN A 10 4.63 -34.46 -6.93
C ASN A 10 4.51 -32.92 -6.76
N CYS A 11 5.08 -32.13 -7.68
CA CYS A 11 4.95 -30.68 -7.63
C CYS A 11 3.56 -30.26 -8.15
N LEU A 12 2.69 -29.86 -7.22
CA LEU A 12 1.32 -29.43 -7.52
C LEU A 12 1.22 -27.96 -7.92
N ALA A 13 2.13 -27.11 -7.43
CA ALA A 13 2.09 -25.68 -7.72
C ALA A 13 3.47 -25.03 -7.68
N LEU A 14 3.71 -24.10 -8.61
CA LEU A 14 4.76 -23.10 -8.51
C LEU A 14 4.16 -21.76 -8.09
N ILE A 15 4.68 -21.19 -7.02
CA ILE A 15 4.24 -19.89 -6.51
C ILE A 15 5.29 -18.84 -6.89
N GLY A 16 4.87 -17.81 -7.63
CA GLY A 16 5.75 -16.73 -8.07
C GLY A 16 5.06 -15.38 -8.05
N ASP A 17 5.81 -14.29 -8.24
CA ASP A 17 5.16 -13.02 -8.53
C ASP A 17 4.40 -13.09 -9.88
N GLY A 18 3.39 -12.24 -10.05
CA GLY A 18 2.52 -12.26 -11.24
C GLY A 18 3.16 -11.67 -12.49
N ALA A 19 4.49 -11.50 -12.55
CA ALA A 19 5.15 -10.94 -13.72
C ALA A 19 5.03 -11.89 -14.93
N SER A 20 4.85 -11.30 -16.11
CA SER A 20 4.71 -12.06 -17.36
C SER A 20 5.90 -12.98 -17.64
N VAL A 21 7.12 -12.58 -17.23
CA VAL A 21 8.32 -13.39 -17.37
C VAL A 21 8.23 -14.73 -16.60
N ASN A 22 7.71 -14.70 -15.38
CA ASN A 22 7.57 -15.89 -14.54
C ASN A 22 6.50 -16.83 -15.09
N HIS A 23 5.37 -16.26 -15.50
CA HIS A 23 4.30 -17.03 -16.12
C HIS A 23 4.72 -17.63 -17.47
N ASN A 24 5.47 -16.89 -18.29
CA ASN A 24 5.99 -17.38 -19.57
C ASN A 24 7.04 -18.48 -19.36
N ALA A 25 7.97 -18.31 -18.41
CA ALA A 25 8.95 -19.34 -18.08
C ALA A 25 8.27 -20.63 -17.62
N PHE A 26 7.21 -20.52 -16.79
CA PHE A 26 6.39 -21.65 -16.40
C PHE A 26 5.77 -22.36 -17.61
N LYS A 27 5.02 -21.64 -18.45
CA LYS A 27 4.32 -22.23 -19.61
C LYS A 27 5.26 -22.82 -20.65
N GLN A 28 6.39 -22.15 -20.92
CA GLN A 28 7.28 -22.55 -22.01
C GLN A 28 8.18 -23.73 -21.64
N HIS A 29 8.56 -23.85 -20.36
CA HIS A 29 9.57 -24.80 -19.90
C HIS A 29 9.06 -25.77 -18.83
N LEU A 30 8.42 -25.26 -17.78
CA LEU A 30 8.10 -26.07 -16.59
C LEU A 30 6.83 -26.89 -16.75
N GLU A 31 5.78 -26.34 -17.35
CA GLU A 31 4.50 -27.05 -17.57
C GLU A 31 4.69 -28.31 -18.44
N LYS A 32 5.63 -28.28 -19.39
CA LYS A 32 5.96 -29.44 -20.23
C LYS A 32 6.68 -30.54 -19.46
N GLN A 33 7.47 -30.17 -18.45
CA GLN A 33 8.25 -31.10 -17.63
C GLN A 33 7.44 -31.59 -16.42
N ILE A 34 6.47 -30.79 -15.97
CA ILE A 34 5.64 -31.03 -14.81
C ILE A 34 4.17 -30.73 -15.18
N PRO A 35 3.50 -31.63 -15.92
CA PRO A 35 2.16 -31.37 -16.47
C PRO A 35 1.09 -31.12 -15.39
N ASN A 36 1.32 -31.65 -14.19
CA ASN A 36 0.41 -31.55 -13.05
C ASN A 36 0.57 -30.23 -12.26
N ALA A 37 1.68 -29.52 -12.46
CA ALA A 37 1.93 -28.27 -11.75
C ALA A 37 1.00 -27.16 -12.27
N LYS A 38 0.58 -26.27 -11.36
CA LYS A 38 -0.10 -25.02 -11.70
C LYS A 38 0.75 -23.82 -11.30
N PHE A 39 0.72 -22.77 -12.11
CA PHE A 39 1.29 -21.48 -11.70
C PHE A 39 0.29 -20.73 -10.82
N VAL A 40 0.72 -20.36 -9.62
CA VAL A 40 -0.08 -19.61 -8.66
C VAL A 40 0.61 -18.28 -8.38
N VAL A 41 -0.12 -17.19 -8.58
CA VAL A 41 0.40 -15.86 -8.24
C VAL A 41 0.47 -15.73 -6.73
N CYS A 42 1.63 -15.29 -6.24
CA CYS A 42 1.89 -15.03 -4.83
C CYS A 42 0.85 -14.05 -4.28
N MET A 43 0.12 -14.50 -3.26
CA MET A 43 -0.94 -13.73 -2.59
C MET A 43 -0.45 -12.34 -2.21
N ALA A 44 0.71 -12.27 -1.58
CA ALA A 44 1.16 -11.01 -1.04
C ALA A 44 1.72 -10.06 -2.12
N HIS A 45 2.11 -10.57 -3.29
CA HIS A 45 2.33 -9.74 -4.46
C HIS A 45 1.01 -9.19 -5.02
N SER A 46 -0.03 -10.02 -5.16
CA SER A 46 -1.39 -9.57 -5.55
C SER A 46 -1.90 -8.50 -4.58
N TRP A 47 -1.68 -8.69 -3.28
CA TRP A 47 -2.03 -7.74 -2.24
C TRP A 47 -1.30 -6.41 -2.39
N ASN A 48 0.02 -6.47 -2.62
CA ASN A 48 0.83 -5.28 -2.87
C ASN A 48 0.36 -4.52 -4.12
N ASN A 49 -0.15 -5.22 -5.14
CA ASN A 49 -0.70 -4.60 -6.35
C ASN A 49 -2.04 -3.90 -6.07
N VAL A 50 -2.95 -4.52 -5.31
CA VAL A 50 -4.22 -3.88 -4.89
C VAL A 50 -3.94 -2.58 -4.14
N HIS A 51 -3.03 -2.63 -3.16
CA HIS A 51 -2.59 -1.42 -2.48
C HIS A 51 -1.92 -0.42 -3.43
N GLY A 52 -1.08 -0.90 -4.34
CA GLY A 52 -0.42 -0.06 -5.35
C GLY A 52 -1.41 0.72 -6.21
N GLU A 53 -2.56 0.15 -6.56
CA GLU A 53 -3.63 0.85 -7.27
C GLU A 53 -4.39 1.82 -6.35
N LEU A 54 -4.73 1.40 -5.14
CA LEU A 54 -5.41 2.24 -4.15
C LEU A 54 -4.68 3.57 -3.93
N ILE A 55 -3.38 3.51 -3.71
CA ILE A 55 -2.58 4.71 -3.38
C ILE A 55 -2.43 5.68 -4.54
N LYS A 56 -2.57 5.23 -5.80
CA LYS A 56 -2.51 6.13 -6.96
C LYS A 56 -3.63 7.16 -6.93
N ASN A 57 -4.77 6.79 -6.35
CA ASN A 57 -5.92 7.68 -6.18
C ASN A 57 -5.80 8.60 -4.96
N LEU A 58 -4.74 8.49 -4.16
CA LEU A 58 -4.53 9.28 -2.94
C LEU A 58 -3.23 10.09 -3.03
N PRO A 59 -3.09 10.99 -4.03
CA PRO A 59 -1.84 11.68 -4.31
C PRO A 59 -1.37 12.55 -3.14
N LEU A 60 -2.29 13.14 -2.38
CA LEU A 60 -1.97 13.94 -1.20
C LEU A 60 -1.30 13.09 -0.11
N LEU A 61 -1.89 11.93 0.20
CA LEU A 61 -1.36 10.98 1.19
C LEU A 61 -0.01 10.41 0.74
N VAL A 62 0.12 10.02 -0.53
CA VAL A 62 1.40 9.52 -1.08
C VAL A 62 2.49 10.59 -0.99
N LYS A 63 2.18 11.84 -1.35
CA LYS A 63 3.12 12.96 -1.23
C LYS A 63 3.49 13.19 0.23
N PHE A 64 2.54 13.22 1.16
CA PHE A 64 2.81 13.34 2.60
C PHE A 64 3.82 12.27 3.04
N LEU A 65 3.50 10.98 2.88
CA LEU A 65 4.34 9.86 3.31
C LEU A 65 5.76 9.93 2.73
N ALA A 66 5.90 10.26 1.45
CA ALA A 66 7.20 10.41 0.82
C ALA A 66 8.02 11.57 1.39
N ARG A 67 7.36 12.67 1.80
CA ARG A 67 8.02 13.86 2.35
C ARG A 67 8.45 13.64 3.79
N VAL A 68 7.58 13.10 4.64
CA VAL A 68 7.97 12.72 6.02
C VAL A 68 9.05 11.63 6.01
N GLN A 69 9.01 10.67 5.07
CA GLN A 69 10.12 9.73 4.91
C GLN A 69 11.45 10.43 4.62
N LYS A 70 11.49 11.39 3.68
CA LYS A 70 12.70 12.18 3.40
C LYS A 70 13.15 13.06 4.58
N LEU A 71 12.22 13.44 5.46
CA LEU A 71 12.56 14.14 6.71
C LEU A 71 13.32 13.26 7.71
N PHE A 72 13.31 11.94 7.59
CA PHE A 72 13.90 11.07 8.60
C PHE A 72 14.85 9.99 8.07
N CYS A 73 14.62 9.44 6.86
CA CYS A 73 15.25 8.18 6.44
C CYS A 73 16.78 8.23 6.38
N HIS A 74 17.36 9.42 6.18
CA HIS A 74 18.82 9.63 6.10
C HIS A 74 19.39 10.46 7.25
N SER A 75 18.70 10.53 8.40
CA SER A 75 19.23 11.28 9.56
C SER A 75 18.79 10.66 10.87
N GLY A 76 19.72 9.97 11.52
CA GLY A 76 19.55 9.49 12.88
C GLY A 76 19.29 10.62 13.87
N ALA A 77 19.96 11.76 13.70
CA ALA A 77 19.75 12.95 14.53
C ALA A 77 18.31 13.47 14.49
N ARG A 78 17.69 13.58 13.30
CA ARG A 78 16.28 14.00 13.17
C ARG A 78 15.31 12.99 13.77
N LYS A 79 15.58 11.68 13.62
CA LYS A 79 14.78 10.65 14.28
C LYS A 79 14.87 10.76 15.80
N GLN A 80 16.06 11.04 16.33
CA GLN A 80 16.28 11.21 17.76
C GLN A 80 15.58 12.49 18.26
N GLN A 81 15.70 13.62 17.56
CA GLN A 81 14.98 14.85 17.89
C GLN A 81 13.46 14.65 17.95
N PHE A 82 12.91 13.89 16.99
CA PHE A 82 11.48 13.58 17.00
C PHE A 82 11.11 12.63 18.15
N LYS A 83 11.96 11.62 18.44
CA LYS A 83 11.78 10.75 19.61
C LYS A 83 11.75 11.57 20.91
N ASP A 84 12.71 12.45 21.11
CA ASP A 84 12.81 13.28 22.30
C ASP A 84 11.60 14.21 22.41
N PHE A 85 11.14 14.79 21.29
CA PHE A 85 9.94 15.61 21.23
C PHE A 85 8.67 14.84 21.64
N VAL A 86 8.48 13.63 21.09
CA VAL A 86 7.33 12.78 21.42
C VAL A 86 7.35 12.36 22.88
N MET A 87 8.51 11.95 23.39
CA MET A 87 8.66 11.53 24.79
C MET A 87 8.49 12.69 25.77
N ALA A 88 8.92 13.91 25.43
CA ALA A 88 8.70 15.10 26.24
C ALA A 88 7.21 15.46 26.40
N ARG A 89 6.34 14.99 25.48
CA ARG A 89 4.88 15.12 25.57
C ARG A 89 4.21 13.94 26.30
N GLY A 90 4.99 13.08 26.95
CA GLY A 90 4.50 11.94 27.72
C GLY A 90 4.06 10.74 26.87
N LEU A 91 4.37 10.73 25.57
CA LEU A 91 3.96 9.66 24.67
C LEU A 91 5.06 8.59 24.54
N HIS A 92 4.63 7.33 24.47
CA HIS A 92 5.54 6.23 24.14
C HIS A 92 5.99 6.36 22.68
N PHE A 93 7.30 6.43 22.44
CA PHE A 93 7.86 6.50 21.10
C PHE A 93 8.03 5.12 20.47
N THR A 94 7.67 5.02 19.19
CA THR A 94 8.05 3.90 18.32
C THR A 94 8.78 4.48 17.10
N SER A 95 9.71 3.72 16.53
CA SER A 95 10.44 4.17 15.34
C SER A 95 9.48 4.35 14.14
N PRO A 96 9.60 5.44 13.36
CA PRO A 96 8.79 5.63 12.17
C PRO A 96 8.91 4.47 11.19
N VAL A 97 7.78 3.97 10.73
CA VAL A 97 7.71 2.99 9.64
C VAL A 97 7.61 3.76 8.33
N PHE A 98 8.56 3.54 7.43
CA PHE A 98 8.56 4.17 6.11
C PHE A 98 7.97 3.24 5.06
N TYR A 99 7.15 3.82 4.19
CA TYR A 99 6.61 3.13 3.03
C TYR A 99 7.73 2.61 2.12
N CYS A 100 7.62 1.34 1.72
CA CYS A 100 8.52 0.68 0.81
C CYS A 100 7.72 -0.11 -0.22
N LYS A 101 7.77 0.31 -1.49
CA LYS A 101 6.98 -0.31 -2.58
C LYS A 101 7.20 -1.82 -2.73
N THR A 102 8.38 -2.31 -2.37
CA THR A 102 8.77 -3.72 -2.50
C THR A 102 8.46 -4.57 -1.27
N ARG A 103 8.02 -3.97 -0.15
CA ARG A 103 7.71 -4.67 1.09
C ARG A 103 6.24 -4.54 1.44
N TRP A 104 5.58 -5.69 1.52
CA TRP A 104 4.13 -5.80 1.73
C TRP A 104 3.69 -5.09 3.01
N SER A 105 2.53 -4.44 2.92
CA SER A 105 1.86 -3.73 4.03
C SER A 105 2.72 -2.66 4.74
N THR A 106 3.90 -2.30 4.23
CA THR A 106 4.68 -1.19 4.80
C THR A 106 3.96 0.14 4.66
N TYR A 107 3.13 0.28 3.63
CA TYR A 107 2.23 1.41 3.45
C TYR A 107 1.22 1.54 4.60
N LEU A 108 0.46 0.47 4.90
CA LEU A 108 -0.52 0.45 5.99
C LEU A 108 0.14 0.70 7.35
N ARG A 109 1.28 0.05 7.62
CA ARG A 109 2.05 0.29 8.84
C ARG A 109 2.57 1.73 8.95
N SER A 110 2.96 2.35 7.83
CA SER A 110 3.35 3.76 7.79
C SER A 110 2.17 4.68 8.09
N ILE A 111 1.00 4.40 7.52
CA ILE A 111 -0.23 5.17 7.79
C ILE A 111 -0.63 5.06 9.25
N ARG A 112 -0.72 3.85 9.81
CA ARG A 112 -0.99 3.62 11.25
C ARG A 112 -0.07 4.43 12.14
N TYR A 113 1.22 4.42 11.81
CA TYR A 113 2.21 5.21 12.53
C TYR A 113 1.86 6.70 12.48
N TRP A 114 1.61 7.25 11.30
CA TRP A 114 1.30 8.67 11.17
C TRP A 114 -0.07 9.04 11.72
N VAL A 115 -1.06 8.17 11.68
CA VAL A 115 -2.35 8.35 12.38
C VAL A 115 -2.13 8.53 13.88
N LYS A 116 -1.24 7.72 14.47
CA LYS A 116 -0.91 7.79 15.89
C LYS A 116 -0.15 9.07 16.27
N TYR A 117 0.70 9.58 15.38
CA TYR A 117 1.61 10.69 15.67
C TYR A 117 1.33 11.95 14.83
N ILE A 118 0.10 12.13 14.32
CA ILE A 118 -0.18 13.21 13.34
C ILE A 118 -0.04 14.59 13.96
N ASP A 119 -0.53 14.75 15.19
CA ASP A 119 -0.46 16.01 15.93
C ASP A 119 0.98 16.31 16.33
N GLU A 120 1.76 15.28 16.69
CA GLU A 120 3.16 15.42 17.06
C GLU A 120 4.02 15.79 15.85
N ILE A 121 3.79 15.17 14.68
CA ILE A 121 4.58 15.53 13.50
C ILE A 121 4.23 16.94 13.02
N GLU A 122 2.96 17.35 13.10
CA GLU A 122 2.53 18.73 12.81
C GLU A 122 3.26 19.73 13.71
N ALA A 123 3.22 19.54 15.03
CA ALA A 123 3.91 20.42 15.96
C ALA A 123 5.45 20.36 15.82
N PHE A 124 6.00 19.18 15.54
CA PHE A 124 7.44 19.00 15.39
C PHE A 124 8.00 19.71 14.15
N VAL A 125 7.27 19.68 13.02
CA VAL A 125 7.76 20.33 11.80
C VAL A 125 7.84 21.84 11.96
N GLU A 126 7.01 22.48 12.78
CA GLU A 126 7.09 23.92 13.03
C GLU A 126 8.41 24.35 13.68
N GLN A 127 8.90 23.59 14.66
CA GLN A 127 10.17 23.89 15.34
C GLN A 127 11.41 23.34 14.62
N LEU A 128 11.25 22.42 13.69
CA LEU A 128 12.37 21.75 13.03
C LEU A 128 13.16 22.74 12.14
N LYS A 129 14.49 22.77 12.29
CA LYS A 129 15.39 23.56 11.44
C LYS A 129 16.25 22.63 10.60
N VAL A 130 16.16 22.76 9.27
CA VAL A 130 16.93 21.97 8.30
C VAL A 130 17.40 22.84 7.14
N SER A 131 18.46 22.42 6.47
CA SER A 131 19.02 23.10 5.30
C SER A 131 19.03 22.19 4.06
N GLY A 132 19.34 22.76 2.89
CA GLY A 132 19.53 22.03 1.63
C GLY A 132 18.26 21.38 1.08
N LYS A 133 18.40 20.21 0.44
CA LYS A 133 17.30 19.49 -0.24
C LYS A 133 16.16 19.10 0.71
N VAL A 134 16.44 18.95 2.00
CA VAL A 134 15.46 18.59 3.03
C VAL A 134 14.55 19.78 3.36
N ALA A 135 15.04 21.03 3.26
CA ALA A 135 14.26 22.23 3.53
C ALA A 135 12.99 22.30 2.66
N LYS A 136 13.09 21.92 1.38
CA LYS A 136 11.93 21.83 0.49
C LYS A 136 10.91 20.77 0.93
N CYS A 137 11.37 19.67 1.55
CA CYS A 137 10.45 18.66 2.09
C CYS A 137 9.77 19.15 3.37
N LEU A 138 10.51 19.86 4.22
CA LEU A 138 9.96 20.47 5.43
C LEU A 138 8.92 21.54 5.09
N GLN A 139 9.26 22.46 4.20
CA GLN A 139 8.37 23.51 3.73
C GLN A 139 7.05 22.93 3.20
N TYR A 140 7.12 21.92 2.33
CA TYR A 140 5.93 21.27 1.79
C TYR A 140 5.02 20.68 2.89
N VAL A 141 5.60 20.06 3.92
CA VAL A 141 4.80 19.49 5.02
C VAL A 141 4.15 20.59 5.87
N ARG A 142 4.86 21.70 6.11
CA ARG A 142 4.28 22.87 6.80
C ARG A 142 3.15 23.51 6.00
N GLU A 143 3.35 23.72 4.70
CA GLU A 143 2.34 24.27 3.80
C GLU A 143 1.08 23.39 3.78
N MET A 144 1.25 22.07 3.72
CA MET A 144 0.15 21.11 3.79
C MET A 144 -0.64 21.19 5.10
N PHE A 145 0.04 21.34 6.25
CA PHE A 145 -0.64 21.50 7.54
C PHE A 145 -1.26 22.89 7.72
N SER A 146 -0.69 23.91 7.10
CA SER A 146 -1.21 25.28 7.14
C SER A 146 -2.45 25.47 6.25
N ASN A 147 -2.58 24.69 5.18
CA ASN A 147 -3.76 24.66 4.33
C ASN A 147 -4.82 23.75 4.95
N MET A 148 -5.91 24.34 5.46
CA MET A 148 -6.97 23.60 6.14
C MET A 148 -7.64 22.53 5.26
N ASP A 149 -7.85 22.81 3.97
CA ASP A 149 -8.45 21.84 3.05
C ASP A 149 -7.52 20.63 2.84
N GLU A 150 -6.24 20.86 2.58
CA GLU A 150 -5.26 19.78 2.44
C GLU A 150 -5.07 19.01 3.76
N LYS A 151 -5.01 19.71 4.89
CA LYS A 151 -4.89 19.09 6.21
C LYS A 151 -6.06 18.15 6.48
N TYR A 152 -7.30 18.61 6.33
CA TYR A 152 -8.47 17.77 6.59
C TYR A 152 -8.58 16.63 5.59
N LYS A 153 -8.28 16.85 4.30
CA LYS A 153 -8.21 15.77 3.31
C LYS A 153 -7.16 14.73 3.67
N LEU A 154 -5.97 15.14 4.12
CA LEU A 154 -4.93 14.22 4.58
C LEU A 154 -5.39 13.40 5.79
N LEU A 155 -5.92 14.07 6.82
CA LEU A 155 -6.42 13.44 8.04
C LEU A 155 -7.51 12.41 7.72
N PHE A 156 -8.43 12.80 6.84
CA PHE A 156 -9.48 11.92 6.35
C PHE A 156 -8.88 10.69 5.65
N HIS A 157 -7.98 10.87 4.69
CA HIS A 157 -7.33 9.75 3.98
C HIS A 157 -6.56 8.82 4.94
N LEU A 158 -5.81 9.38 5.88
CA LEU A 158 -5.08 8.62 6.89
C LEU A 158 -6.03 7.73 7.71
N ARG A 159 -7.10 8.31 8.26
CA ARG A 159 -8.07 7.59 9.09
C ARG A 159 -8.91 6.57 8.31
N ALA A 160 -9.34 6.92 7.08
CA ALA A 160 -10.10 6.02 6.23
C ALA A 160 -9.29 4.76 5.88
N ILE A 161 -8.03 4.95 5.46
CA ILE A 161 -7.15 3.82 5.13
C ILE A 161 -6.77 3.01 6.37
N ASP A 162 -6.55 3.65 7.51
CA ASP A 162 -6.27 2.97 8.77
C ASP A 162 -7.43 2.03 9.18
N HIS A 163 -8.66 2.56 9.16
CA HIS A 163 -9.87 1.80 9.46
C HIS A 163 -10.07 0.60 8.52
N ILE A 164 -9.84 0.79 7.23
CA ILE A 164 -9.96 -0.27 6.24
C ILE A 164 -8.80 -1.27 6.39
N GLY A 165 -7.58 -0.78 6.58
CA GLY A 165 -6.34 -1.54 6.70
C GLY A 165 -6.35 -2.57 7.83
N ASP A 166 -6.91 -2.22 8.99
CA ASP A 166 -7.08 -3.15 10.12
C ASP A 166 -7.91 -4.38 9.76
N ARG A 167 -9.05 -4.15 9.11
CA ARG A 167 -9.94 -5.24 8.70
C ARG A 167 -9.28 -6.09 7.61
N LEU A 168 -8.55 -5.47 6.71
CA LEU A 168 -7.85 -6.16 5.63
C LEU A 168 -6.71 -7.03 6.14
N GLU A 169 -5.84 -6.52 7.02
CA GLU A 169 -4.74 -7.30 7.59
C GLU A 169 -5.23 -8.47 8.47
N ALA A 170 -6.33 -8.29 9.20
CA ALA A 170 -6.93 -9.36 9.98
C ALA A 170 -7.44 -10.50 9.09
N GLU A 171 -8.11 -10.17 7.97
CA GLU A 171 -8.58 -11.19 7.01
C GLU A 171 -7.40 -11.88 6.30
N LEU A 172 -6.31 -11.17 6.00
CA LEU A 172 -5.11 -11.77 5.40
C LEU A 172 -4.43 -12.74 6.35
N THR A 173 -4.25 -12.35 7.61
CA THR A 173 -3.69 -13.23 8.66
C THR A 173 -4.51 -14.52 8.78
N LYS A 174 -5.85 -14.42 8.71
CA LYS A 174 -6.73 -15.61 8.72
C LYS A 174 -6.52 -16.48 7.49
N CYS A 175 -6.33 -15.89 6.31
CA CYS A 175 -6.09 -16.68 5.11
C CYS A 175 -4.72 -17.37 5.15
N GLU A 176 -3.68 -16.68 5.63
CA GLU A 176 -2.33 -17.24 5.82
C GLU A 176 -2.35 -18.44 6.78
N ASN A 177 -3.04 -18.29 7.91
CA ASN A 177 -3.08 -19.34 8.95
C ASN A 177 -3.93 -20.56 8.56
N ASN A 178 -4.92 -20.39 7.67
CA ASN A 178 -5.89 -21.45 7.34
C ASN A 178 -5.72 -22.07 5.95
N SER A 179 -4.69 -21.66 5.19
CA SER A 179 -4.44 -22.15 3.81
C SER A 179 -5.68 -22.07 2.88
N LEU A 180 -6.57 -21.11 3.12
CA LEU A 180 -7.82 -20.95 2.38
C LEU A 180 -7.56 -20.38 0.97
N PRO A 181 -8.37 -20.72 -0.05
CA PRO A 181 -8.27 -20.08 -1.36
C PRO A 181 -8.48 -18.56 -1.24
N PHE A 182 -7.44 -17.81 -1.60
CA PHE A 182 -7.29 -16.38 -1.27
C PHE A 182 -8.03 -15.43 -2.22
N ALA A 183 -8.28 -15.86 -3.47
CA ALA A 183 -8.83 -15.00 -4.51
C ALA A 183 -10.18 -14.34 -4.13
N PRO A 184 -11.17 -15.04 -3.54
CA PRO A 184 -12.43 -14.43 -3.12
C PRO A 184 -12.25 -13.32 -2.07
N TYR A 185 -11.30 -13.48 -1.15
CA TYR A 185 -11.01 -12.49 -0.09
C TYR A 185 -10.33 -11.25 -0.64
N VAL A 186 -9.34 -11.41 -1.53
CA VAL A 186 -8.69 -10.28 -2.21
C VAL A 186 -9.68 -9.52 -3.08
N LEU A 187 -10.57 -10.22 -3.81
CA LEU A 187 -11.62 -9.59 -4.60
C LEU A 187 -12.63 -8.83 -3.72
N LYS A 188 -13.05 -9.40 -2.59
CA LYS A 188 -13.97 -8.75 -1.64
C LYS A 188 -13.34 -7.54 -0.95
N ALA A 189 -12.06 -7.65 -0.57
CA ALA A 189 -11.26 -6.55 -0.03
C ALA A 189 -11.16 -5.40 -1.04
N THR A 190 -10.81 -5.74 -2.28
CA THR A 190 -10.70 -4.81 -3.40
C THR A 190 -12.04 -4.11 -3.66
N ALA A 191 -13.15 -4.87 -3.74
CA ALA A 191 -14.49 -4.32 -3.93
C ALA A 191 -14.93 -3.38 -2.79
N ARG A 192 -14.60 -3.71 -1.54
CA ARG A 192 -14.91 -2.84 -0.38
C ARG A 192 -14.12 -1.55 -0.39
N ILE A 193 -12.82 -1.64 -0.69
CA ILE A 193 -11.97 -0.47 -0.90
C ILE A 193 -12.60 0.38 -2.01
N PHE A 194 -12.90 -0.20 -3.17
CA PHE A 194 -13.56 0.51 -4.28
C PHE A 194 -14.87 1.17 -3.87
N SER A 195 -15.81 0.46 -3.24
CA SER A 195 -17.10 1.04 -2.82
C SER A 195 -16.93 2.19 -1.83
N THR A 196 -15.93 2.09 -0.94
CA THR A 196 -15.66 3.16 0.03
C THR A 196 -15.09 4.38 -0.68
N PHE A 197 -14.20 4.19 -1.65
CA PHE A 197 -13.57 5.29 -2.40
C PHE A 197 -14.46 5.88 -3.50
N GLU A 198 -15.33 5.11 -4.15
CA GLU A 198 -16.34 5.62 -5.08
C GLU A 198 -17.34 6.52 -4.36
N GLY A 199 -17.79 6.14 -3.15
CA GLY A 199 -18.58 7.02 -2.29
C GLY A 199 -17.87 8.33 -1.94
N LEU A 200 -16.53 8.32 -1.86
CA LEU A 200 -15.70 9.49 -1.53
C LEU A 200 -15.30 10.34 -2.74
N LEU A 201 -15.29 9.76 -3.94
CA LEU A 201 -15.07 10.48 -5.20
C LEU A 201 -16.35 11.20 -5.65
N LEU A 202 -17.53 10.63 -5.36
CA LEU A 202 -18.82 11.26 -5.65
C LEU A 202 -19.02 12.59 -4.90
N ASP A 203 -18.40 12.77 -3.73
CA ASP A 203 -18.44 14.05 -2.99
C ASP A 203 -17.46 15.11 -3.56
N ASN A 204 -16.49 14.70 -4.39
CA ASN A 204 -15.56 15.62 -5.08
C ASN A 204 -16.02 15.98 -6.51
N GLU A 205 -17.07 15.33 -7.03
CA GLU A 205 -17.63 15.57 -8.37
C GLU A 205 -18.85 16.52 -8.38
N LEU A 206 -19.03 17.36 -7.34
CA LEU A 206 -19.91 18.53 -7.41
C LEU A 206 -19.22 19.73 -8.09
N ASP A 207 -18.42 19.49 -9.12
CA ASP A 207 -18.11 20.51 -10.12
C ASP A 207 -19.17 20.42 -11.23
N PRO A 208 -20.08 21.40 -11.36
CA PRO A 208 -21.20 21.36 -12.30
C PRO A 208 -20.80 21.38 -13.79
N HIS A 209 -19.50 21.44 -14.12
CA HIS A 209 -19.03 21.62 -15.50
C HIS A 209 -18.32 20.41 -16.14
N THR A 210 -18.23 19.24 -15.50
CA THR A 210 -17.50 18.10 -16.09
C THR A 210 -18.42 17.15 -16.89
N PRO A 211 -18.22 16.96 -18.22
CA PRO A 211 -19.06 16.08 -19.05
C PRO A 211 -18.96 14.60 -18.66
N ALA A 212 -20.07 13.88 -18.79
CA ALA A 212 -20.26 12.51 -18.31
C ALA A 212 -19.47 11.42 -19.06
N GLU A 213 -18.88 11.71 -20.22
CA GLU A 213 -18.40 10.68 -21.16
C GLU A 213 -16.99 10.12 -20.86
N GLY A 214 -16.29 10.63 -19.84
CA GLY A 214 -14.98 10.11 -19.41
C GLY A 214 -15.03 9.10 -18.25
N ARG A 215 -16.21 8.90 -17.65
CA ARG A 215 -16.36 8.15 -16.40
C ARG A 215 -16.58 6.67 -16.73
N THR A 216 -15.76 5.77 -16.17
CA THR A 216 -15.87 4.28 -16.14
C THR A 216 -14.96 3.40 -17.04
N ASN A 217 -14.20 3.92 -18.02
CA ASN A 217 -13.58 3.02 -19.01
C ASN A 217 -12.20 2.40 -18.62
N GLY A 218 -11.60 2.83 -17.50
CA GLY A 218 -10.22 2.43 -17.14
C GLY A 218 -10.08 1.23 -16.21
N TRP A 219 -11.10 0.92 -15.39
CA TRP A 219 -10.95 0.03 -14.23
C TRP A 219 -11.40 -1.42 -14.47
N THR A 220 -12.23 -1.67 -15.48
CA THR A 220 -12.85 -2.98 -15.75
C THR A 220 -12.04 -3.91 -16.66
N ARG A 221 -10.87 -3.48 -17.20
CA ARG A 221 -10.15 -4.24 -18.25
C ARG A 221 -8.87 -4.99 -17.85
N LYS A 222 -8.63 -5.22 -16.56
CA LYS A 222 -7.69 -6.27 -16.14
C LYS A 222 -8.36 -7.19 -15.10
N LEU A 223 -9.12 -8.14 -15.61
CA LEU A 223 -9.42 -9.37 -14.88
C LEU A 223 -8.08 -10.02 -14.51
N TRP A 224 -7.68 -9.90 -13.25
CA TRP A 224 -6.50 -10.56 -12.67
C TRP A 224 -6.72 -12.07 -12.44
N TYR A 225 -7.74 -12.63 -13.06
CA TYR A 225 -8.13 -14.02 -12.94
C TYR A 225 -8.55 -14.52 -14.32
N THR A 226 -7.64 -15.20 -15.00
CA THR A 226 -8.04 -16.14 -16.05
C THR A 226 -8.19 -17.49 -15.38
N GLU A 227 -9.43 -17.88 -15.07
CA GLU A 227 -9.72 -19.31 -14.96
C GLU A 227 -9.32 -19.92 -16.30
N SER A 228 -8.33 -20.80 -16.25
CA SER A 228 -8.10 -21.74 -17.33
C SER A 228 -9.36 -22.60 -17.44
N LYS A 229 -10.22 -22.30 -18.42
CA LYS A 229 -11.31 -23.19 -18.81
C LYS A 229 -10.67 -24.53 -19.20
N THR A 230 -11.16 -25.58 -18.55
CA THR A 230 -10.94 -26.99 -18.89
C THR A 230 -11.27 -27.28 -20.34
#